data_AF-A0A7C3K3L2-F1
#
_entry.id   AF-A0A7C3K3L2-F1
#
_cell.length_a   1.000
_cell.length_b   1.000
_cell.length_c   1.000
_cell.angle_alpha   90.00
_cell.angle_beta   90.00
_cell.angle_gamma   90.00
#
_symmetry.space_group_name_H-M   'P 1'
#
loop_
_entity.id
_entity.type
_entity.pdbx_description
1 polymer ?
#
loop_
_entity_poly.entity_id
_entity_poly.type
_entity_poly.pdbx_seq_one_letter_code
_entity_poly.pdbx_strand_id
1 'polypeptide(L)'
;MEPIMSQGNLVLLFTLIHFSLGRSFSVLFAIFNQMPVLLYFPLALAYDYVQIPVYGAILERSSKKLFPVRWLTRKADRVMSSIKERPLLKKMMSLGDVGLILLSALPIRGFGILSASIVSFFMKKGRKEGTLLLMTGSFIGIFIIMGIAKGVFKLWGLIF
;
A
#
# COMPACT_ATOMS: atom_id res chain seq x y z
N MET A 1 -24.30 16.56 12.82
CA MET A 1 -24.48 15.77 11.59
C MET A 1 -24.23 14.32 11.94
N GLU A 2 -25.26 13.50 11.99
CA GLU A 2 -25.11 12.06 12.22
C GLU A 2 -24.44 11.42 11.00
N PRO A 3 -23.38 10.60 11.14
CA PRO A 3 -22.92 9.79 10.03
C PRO A 3 -23.93 8.65 9.85
N ILE A 4 -24.99 8.88 9.06
CA ILE A 4 -25.95 7.86 8.65
C ILE A 4 -25.31 7.01 7.55
N MET A 5 -24.25 6.29 7.91
CA MET A 5 -23.81 5.12 7.18
C MET A 5 -23.78 3.98 8.17
N SER A 6 -24.59 2.95 7.91
CA SER A 6 -24.48 1.69 8.65
C SER A 6 -23.02 1.23 8.64
N GLN A 7 -22.59 0.50 9.68
CA GLN A 7 -21.21 -0.01 9.72
C GLN A 7 -20.86 -0.80 8.45
N GLY A 8 -21.83 -1.50 7.84
CA GLY A 8 -21.65 -2.18 6.55
C GLY A 8 -21.30 -1.22 5.40
N ASN A 9 -21.95 -0.07 5.30
CA ASN A 9 -21.66 0.93 4.27
C ASN A 9 -20.25 1.52 4.43
N LEU A 10 -19.82 1.77 5.67
CA LEU A 10 -18.46 2.25 5.96
C LEU A 10 -17.40 1.22 5.57
N VAL A 11 -17.62 -0.06 5.88
CA VAL A 11 -16.73 -1.16 5.46
C VAL A 11 -16.68 -1.28 3.94
N LEU A 12 -17.83 -1.18 3.26
CA LEU A 12 -17.89 -1.25 1.81
C LEU A 12 -17.14 -0.09 1.15
N LEU A 13 -17.35 1.14 1.60
CA LEU A 13 -16.61 2.31 1.10
C LEU A 13 -15.12 2.21 1.40
N PHE A 14 -14.76 1.79 2.62
CA PHE A 14 -13.37 1.54 2.99
C PHE A 14 -12.72 0.56 2.01
N THR A 15 -13.42 -0.54 1.70
CA THR A 15 -12.96 -1.56 0.74
C THR A 15 -12.75 -0.93 -0.64
N LEU A 16 -13.76 -0.24 -1.17
CA LEU A 16 -13.66 0.39 -2.49
C LEU A 16 -12.50 1.38 -2.57
N ILE A 17 -12.34 2.23 -1.55
CA ILE A 17 -11.23 3.19 -1.47
C ILE A 17 -9.89 2.45 -1.37
N HIS A 18 -9.83 1.38 -0.59
CA HIS A 18 -8.61 0.63 -0.37
C HIS A 18 -8.10 -0.01 -1.67
N PHE A 19 -8.99 -0.63 -2.44
CA PHE A 19 -8.62 -1.26 -3.72
C PHE A 19 -8.43 -0.25 -4.87
N SER A 20 -9.06 0.93 -4.83
CA SER A 20 -8.96 1.94 -5.88
C SER A 20 -7.85 2.98 -5.65
N LEU A 21 -7.83 3.61 -4.48
CA LEU A 21 -6.91 4.69 -4.11
C LEU A 21 -5.74 4.21 -3.24
N GLY A 22 -5.88 3.05 -2.61
CA GLY A 22 -4.84 2.41 -1.81
C GLY A 22 -5.00 2.60 -0.31
N ARG A 23 -4.06 2.00 0.42
CA ARG A 23 -4.02 1.98 1.88
C ARG A 23 -4.04 3.36 2.54
N SER A 24 -3.23 4.30 2.04
CA SER A 24 -3.14 5.64 2.63
C SER A 24 -4.50 6.34 2.67
N PHE A 25 -5.26 6.28 1.57
CA PHE A 25 -6.56 6.93 1.47
C PHE A 25 -7.64 6.20 2.28
N SER A 26 -7.64 4.88 2.28
CA SER A 26 -8.62 4.09 3.05
C SER A 26 -8.43 4.24 4.56
N VAL A 27 -7.19 4.24 5.06
CA VAL A 27 -6.91 4.46 6.48
C VAL A 27 -7.25 5.90 6.87
N LEU A 28 -6.92 6.91 6.05
CA LEU A 28 -7.34 8.29 6.31
C LEU A 28 -8.87 8.41 6.34
N PHE A 29 -9.58 7.83 5.36
CA PHE A 29 -11.04 7.77 5.34
C PHE A 29 -11.61 7.16 6.62
N ALA A 30 -11.06 6.04 7.08
CA ALA A 30 -11.50 5.39 8.30
C ALA A 30 -11.36 6.30 9.53
N ILE A 31 -10.26 7.03 9.63
CA ILE A 31 -10.02 7.95 10.75
C ILE A 31 -10.95 9.17 10.67
N PHE A 32 -11.15 9.77 9.50
CA PHE A 32 -12.09 10.88 9.30
C PHE A 32 -13.53 10.50 9.63
N ASN A 33 -13.93 9.26 9.31
CA ASN A 33 -15.27 8.74 9.61
C ASN A 33 -15.36 8.06 10.99
N GLN A 34 -14.34 8.23 11.85
CA GLN A 34 -14.30 7.72 13.22
C GLN A 34 -14.56 6.20 13.31
N MET A 35 -14.15 5.44 12.30
CA MET A 35 -14.26 3.99 12.32
C MET A 35 -13.43 3.42 13.48
N PRO A 36 -13.91 2.39 14.20
CA PRO A 36 -13.14 1.76 15.27
C PRO A 36 -11.79 1.25 14.77
N VAL A 37 -10.72 1.53 15.52
CA VAL A 37 -9.37 1.06 15.18
C VAL A 37 -9.32 -0.46 15.04
N LEU A 38 -10.02 -1.16 15.95
CA LEU A 38 -10.14 -2.63 15.92
C LEU A 38 -10.87 -3.16 14.68
N LEU A 39 -11.55 -2.30 13.91
CA LEU A 39 -12.20 -2.66 12.66
C LEU A 39 -11.31 -2.35 11.46
N TYR A 40 -10.91 -1.09 11.27
CA TYR A 40 -10.21 -0.71 10.04
C TYR A 40 -8.76 -1.20 9.99
N PHE A 41 -8.09 -1.37 11.14
CA PHE A 41 -6.70 -1.82 11.16
C PHE A 41 -6.58 -3.28 10.69
N PRO A 42 -7.31 -4.27 11.26
CA PRO A 42 -7.28 -5.63 10.75
C PRO A 42 -7.75 -5.73 9.30
N LEU A 43 -8.74 -4.91 8.90
CA LEU A 43 -9.26 -4.89 7.55
C LEU A 43 -8.22 -4.44 6.53
N ALA A 44 -7.50 -3.33 6.80
CA ALA A 44 -6.39 -2.87 5.97
C ALA A 44 -5.30 -3.93 5.84
N LEU A 45 -4.94 -4.55 6.97
CA LEU A 45 -3.93 -5.60 7.02
C LEU A 45 -4.33 -6.83 6.21
N ALA A 46 -5.57 -7.29 6.37
CA ALA A 46 -6.09 -8.44 5.64
C ALA A 46 -6.09 -8.17 4.12
N TYR A 47 -6.51 -6.98 3.69
CA TYR A 47 -6.48 -6.62 2.28
C TYR A 47 -5.06 -6.58 1.71
N ASP A 48 -4.11 -5.94 2.41
CA ASP A 48 -2.72 -5.94 1.99
C ASP A 48 -2.17 -7.38 1.93
N TYR A 49 -2.45 -8.19 2.95
CA TYR A 49 -1.91 -9.56 3.09
C TYR A 49 -2.51 -10.54 2.09
N VAL A 50 -3.67 -10.23 1.51
CA VAL A 50 -4.23 -10.96 0.37
C VAL A 50 -3.68 -10.40 -0.95
N GLN A 51 -3.62 -9.08 -1.11
CA GLN A 51 -3.16 -8.44 -2.35
C GLN A 51 -1.69 -8.75 -2.66
N ILE A 52 -0.79 -8.67 -1.67
CA ILE A 52 0.64 -8.91 -1.84
C ILE A 52 0.94 -10.28 -2.47
N PRO A 53 0.51 -11.42 -1.89
CA PRO A 53 0.78 -12.73 -2.48
C PRO A 53 0.08 -12.94 -3.82
N VAL A 54 -1.11 -12.37 -4.01
CA VAL A 54 -1.83 -12.43 -5.30
C VAL A 54 -1.03 -11.72 -6.39
N TYR A 55 -0.55 -10.49 -6.14
CA TYR A 55 0.29 -9.77 -7.10
C TYR A 55 1.62 -10.46 -7.34
N GLY A 56 2.26 -11.01 -6.30
CA GLY A 56 3.47 -11.82 -6.44
C GLY A 56 3.26 -13.03 -7.36
N ALA A 57 2.17 -13.77 -7.17
CA ALA A 57 1.81 -14.91 -8.01
C ALA A 57 1.50 -14.50 -9.46
N ILE A 58 0.81 -13.38 -9.66
CA ILE A 58 0.51 -12.85 -11.00
C ILE A 58 1.80 -12.44 -11.72
N LEU A 59 2.71 -11.73 -11.05
CA LEU A 59 4.00 -11.32 -11.61
C LEU A 59 4.86 -12.52 -12.01
N GLU A 60 4.95 -13.53 -11.14
CA GLU A 60 5.72 -14.74 -11.40
C GLU A 60 5.14 -15.55 -12.58
N ARG A 61 3.82 -15.66 -12.69
CA ARG A 61 3.15 -16.33 -13.82
C ARG A 61 3.20 -15.53 -15.12
N SER A 62 3.17 -14.19 -15.04
CA SER A 62 3.15 -13.32 -16.21
C SER A 62 4.47 -13.34 -16.99
N SER A 63 5.58 -13.72 -16.36
CA SER A 63 6.85 -13.95 -17.08
C SER A 63 6.77 -15.13 -18.07
N LYS A 64 5.75 -15.98 -17.98
CA LYS A 64 5.59 -17.23 -18.77
C LYS A 64 4.54 -17.21 -19.89
N LYS A 65 4.31 -16.07 -20.57
CA LYS A 65 3.53 -15.91 -21.83
C LYS A 65 1.98 -15.74 -21.72
N LEU A 66 1.44 -14.68 -21.11
CA LEU A 66 0.00 -14.33 -21.29
C LEU A 66 -0.32 -12.82 -21.38
N PHE A 67 -1.47 -12.51 -21.99
CA PHE A 67 -2.03 -11.19 -22.36
C PHE A 67 -2.04 -10.03 -21.31
N PRO A 68 -2.19 -10.25 -19.97
CA PRO A 68 -2.09 -9.14 -18.99
C PRO A 68 -0.70 -8.49 -18.90
N VAL A 69 0.31 -9.08 -19.55
CA VAL A 69 1.67 -8.55 -19.62
C VAL A 69 1.71 -7.12 -20.14
N ARG A 70 0.92 -6.71 -21.15
CA ARG A 70 1.05 -5.33 -21.70
C ARG A 70 0.71 -4.23 -20.69
N TRP A 71 -0.27 -4.43 -19.81
CA TRP A 71 -0.59 -3.45 -18.76
C TRP A 71 0.45 -3.52 -17.65
N LEU A 72 0.86 -4.72 -17.26
CA LEU A 72 1.85 -4.95 -16.21
C LEU A 72 3.23 -4.42 -16.60
N THR A 73 3.66 -4.62 -17.85
CA THR A 73 4.89 -4.07 -18.43
C THR A 73 4.84 -2.55 -18.46
N ARG A 74 3.76 -1.94 -18.96
CA ARG A 74 3.60 -0.48 -18.93
C ARG A 74 3.63 0.07 -17.49
N LYS A 75 3.02 -0.63 -16.55
CA LYS A 75 3.06 -0.27 -15.13
C LYS A 75 4.47 -0.44 -14.56
N ALA A 76 5.17 -1.51 -14.91
CA ALA A 76 6.54 -1.76 -14.51
C ALA A 76 7.50 -0.70 -15.04
N ASP A 77 7.39 -0.35 -16.32
CA ASP A 77 8.17 0.72 -16.94
C ASP A 77 7.95 2.05 -16.22
N ARG A 78 6.68 2.38 -15.89
CA ARG A 78 6.34 3.58 -15.11
C ARG A 78 6.89 3.55 -13.69
N VAL A 79 6.85 2.39 -13.03
CA VAL A 79 7.42 2.21 -11.69
C VAL A 79 8.93 2.40 -11.74
N MET A 80 9.58 1.83 -12.76
CA MET A 80 11.03 1.95 -12.92
C MET A 80 11.47 3.36 -13.33
N SER A 81 10.70 4.06 -14.16
CA SER A 81 10.95 5.47 -14.47
C SER A 81 10.81 6.33 -13.22
N SER A 82 9.74 6.12 -12.43
CA SER A 82 9.52 6.84 -11.17
C SER A 82 10.66 6.65 -10.17
N ILE A 83 11.25 5.46 -10.11
CA ILE A 83 12.43 5.17 -9.28
C ILE A 83 13.65 5.95 -9.75
N LYS A 84 13.86 6.04 -11.07
CA LYS A 84 15.00 6.79 -11.64
C LYS A 84 14.86 8.30 -11.44
N GLU A 85 13.65 8.83 -11.58
CA GLU A 85 13.35 10.25 -11.46
C GLU A 85 13.35 10.75 -10.02
N ARG A 86 13.02 9.90 -9.04
CA ARG A 86 12.89 10.30 -7.64
C ARG A 86 14.09 9.85 -6.80
N PRO A 87 14.93 10.78 -6.29
CA PRO A 87 16.16 10.44 -5.57
C PRO A 87 15.89 9.62 -4.29
N LEU A 88 14.77 9.87 -3.61
CA LEU A 88 14.35 9.09 -2.43
C LEU A 88 14.06 7.63 -2.78
N LEU A 89 13.33 7.37 -3.87
CA LEU A 89 13.02 6.02 -4.32
C LEU A 89 14.29 5.29 -4.75
N LYS A 90 15.17 5.97 -5.49
CA LYS A 90 16.47 5.43 -5.89
C LYS A 90 17.32 5.04 -4.67
N LYS A 91 17.34 5.88 -3.63
CA LYS A 91 18.06 5.60 -2.38
C LYS A 91 17.45 4.40 -1.66
N MET A 92 16.12 4.31 -1.55
CA MET A 92 15.45 3.14 -0.97
C MET A 92 15.83 1.87 -1.71
N MET A 93 15.81 1.87 -3.05
CA MET A 93 16.21 0.71 -3.85
C MET A 93 17.65 0.24 -3.58
N SER A 94 18.57 1.16 -3.30
CA SER A 94 19.95 0.80 -2.97
C SER A 94 20.11 0.12 -1.61
N LEU A 95 19.10 0.18 -0.74
CA LEU A 95 19.11 -0.45 0.60
C LEU A 95 18.64 -1.92 0.58
N GLY A 96 18.37 -2.49 -0.60
CA GLY A 96 17.95 -3.88 -0.71
C GLY A 96 16.62 -4.14 0.01
N ASP A 97 16.64 -5.11 0.92
CA ASP A 97 15.47 -5.64 1.63
C ASP A 97 14.83 -4.59 2.53
N VAL A 98 15.67 -3.84 3.25
CA VAL A 98 15.23 -2.70 4.07
C VAL A 98 14.59 -1.65 3.19
N GLY A 99 15.17 -1.42 2.01
CA GLY A 99 14.61 -0.57 0.98
C GLY A 99 13.18 -0.94 0.59
N LEU A 100 12.96 -2.23 0.34
CA LEU A 100 11.65 -2.76 -0.05
C LEU A 100 10.62 -2.64 1.09
N ILE A 101 11.03 -2.87 2.33
CA ILE A 101 10.19 -2.65 3.53
C ILE A 101 9.77 -1.17 3.61
N LEU A 102 10.73 -0.25 3.52
CA LEU A 102 10.47 1.19 3.61
C LEU A 102 9.58 1.67 2.47
N LEU A 103 9.82 1.18 1.26
CA LEU A 103 9.05 1.52 0.08
C LEU A 103 7.58 1.09 0.20
N SER A 104 7.34 -0.06 0.83
CA SER A 104 5.99 -0.57 1.12
C SER A 104 5.35 0.09 2.35
N ALA A 105 6.15 0.58 3.30
CA ALA A 105 5.66 1.24 4.51
C ALA A 105 5.20 2.69 4.24
N LEU A 106 5.97 3.45 3.47
CA LEU A 106 5.74 4.88 3.35
C LEU A 106 4.50 5.21 2.50
N PRO A 107 3.71 6.22 2.89
CA PRO A 107 2.53 6.65 2.14
C PRO A 107 2.95 7.47 0.90
N ILE A 108 3.47 6.80 -0.12
CA ILE A 108 3.98 7.44 -1.35
C ILE A 108 2.84 7.53 -2.38
N ARG A 109 2.45 8.75 -2.75
CA ARG A 109 1.36 8.98 -3.72
C ARG A 109 1.67 8.33 -5.07
N GLY A 110 0.73 7.51 -5.57
CA GLY A 110 0.86 6.79 -6.84
C GLY A 110 1.71 5.52 -6.77
N PHE A 111 2.25 5.20 -5.58
CA PHE A 111 3.07 4.02 -5.34
C PHE A 111 2.35 3.10 -4.34
N GLY A 112 1.65 2.10 -4.87
CA GLY A 112 0.87 1.15 -4.08
C GLY A 112 1.53 -0.22 -3.96
N ILE A 113 0.79 -1.17 -3.40
CA ILE A 113 1.24 -2.55 -3.16
C ILE A 113 1.65 -3.25 -4.46
N LEU A 114 0.92 -3.02 -5.55
CA LEU A 114 1.33 -3.51 -6.87
C LEU A 114 2.68 -2.97 -7.32
N SER A 115 2.94 -1.66 -7.13
CA SER A 115 4.23 -1.06 -7.48
C SER A 115 5.36 -1.66 -6.63
N ALA A 116 5.13 -1.88 -5.33
CA ALA A 116 6.10 -2.52 -4.45
C ALA A 116 6.34 -4.00 -4.84
N SER A 117 5.29 -4.71 -5.27
CA SER A 117 5.37 -6.09 -5.76
C SER A 117 6.19 -6.19 -7.05
N ILE A 118 5.99 -5.25 -7.98
CA ILE A 118 6.79 -5.11 -9.21
C ILE A 118 8.26 -4.91 -8.84
N VAL A 119 8.55 -3.98 -7.92
CA VAL A 119 9.91 -3.71 -7.48
C VAL A 119 10.56 -4.95 -6.88
N SER A 120 9.85 -5.63 -5.97
CA SER A 120 10.31 -6.90 -5.39
C SER A 120 10.67 -7.92 -6.47
N PHE A 121 9.84 -8.04 -7.50
CA PHE A 121 10.09 -8.95 -8.63
C PHE A 121 11.36 -8.56 -9.42
N PHE A 122 11.56 -7.27 -9.73
CA PHE A 122 12.77 -6.80 -10.43
C PHE A 122 14.04 -6.89 -9.59
N MET A 123 13.92 -6.81 -8.26
CA MET A 123 15.00 -7.10 -7.32
C MET A 123 15.31 -8.60 -7.21
N LYS A 124 14.63 -9.45 -7.99
CA LYS A 124 14.75 -10.92 -7.97
C LYS A 124 14.51 -11.52 -6.59
N LYS A 125 13.70 -10.85 -5.76
CA LYS A 125 13.24 -11.40 -4.50
C LYS A 125 12.26 -12.53 -4.82
N GLY A 126 12.55 -13.73 -4.34
CA GLY A 126 11.67 -14.88 -4.54
C GLY A 126 10.28 -14.58 -3.98
N ARG A 127 9.24 -15.27 -4.48
CA ARG A 127 7.83 -15.01 -4.08
C ARG A 127 7.64 -14.96 -2.56
N LYS A 128 8.23 -15.90 -1.82
CA LYS A 128 8.11 -15.98 -0.36
C LYS A 128 8.77 -14.78 0.33
N GLU A 129 10.02 -14.52 -0.03
CA GLU A 129 10.83 -13.44 0.56
C GLU A 129 10.22 -12.07 0.26
N GLY A 130 9.92 -11.79 -1.01
CA GLY A 130 9.27 -10.55 -1.42
C GLY A 130 7.94 -10.32 -0.72
N THR A 131 7.11 -11.37 -0.62
CA THR A 131 5.83 -11.30 0.11
C THR A 131 6.05 -10.91 1.57
N LEU A 132 6.99 -11.57 2.25
CA LEU A 132 7.25 -11.32 3.67
C LEU A 132 7.79 -9.90 3.92
N LEU A 133 8.71 -9.42 3.07
CA LEU A 133 9.23 -8.05 3.15
C LEU A 133 8.11 -7.02 2.94
N LEU A 134 7.25 -7.24 1.95
CA LEU A 134 6.13 -6.33 1.66
C LEU A 134 5.06 -6.34 2.75
N MET A 135 4.76 -7.49 3.34
CA MET A 135 3.82 -7.64 4.46
C MET A 135 4.35 -6.94 5.73
N THR A 136 5.67 -7.03 5.96
CA THR A 136 6.35 -6.31 7.04
C THR A 136 6.27 -4.81 6.82
N GLY A 137 6.60 -4.35 5.61
CA GLY A 137 6.46 -2.93 5.25
C GLY A 137 5.02 -2.46 5.36
N SER A 138 4.04 -3.26 4.95
CA SER A 138 2.62 -2.94 5.05
C SER A 138 2.18 -2.72 6.50
N PHE A 139 2.54 -3.64 7.39
CA PHE A 139 2.26 -3.54 8.82
C PHE A 139 2.80 -2.23 9.39
N ILE A 140 4.09 -1.93 9.16
CA ILE A 140 4.74 -0.68 9.59
C ILE A 140 4.02 0.54 8.98
N GLY A 141 3.66 0.45 7.70
CA GLY A 141 3.02 1.55 6.98
C GLY A 141 1.65 1.95 7.52
N ILE A 142 0.85 0.97 7.98
CA ILE A 142 -0.42 1.27 8.64
C ILE A 142 -0.18 2.09 9.91
N PHE A 143 0.80 1.69 10.74
CA PHE A 143 1.16 2.45 11.95
C PHE A 143 1.66 3.87 11.63
N ILE A 144 2.47 4.03 10.58
CA ILE A 144 2.94 5.35 10.14
C ILE A 144 1.73 6.23 9.76
N ILE A 145 0.81 5.72 8.94
CA ILE A 145 -0.38 6.48 8.51
C ILE A 145 -1.24 6.84 9.72
N MET A 146 -1.48 5.90 10.64
CA MET A 146 -2.22 6.15 11.87
C MET A 146 -1.55 7.23 12.74
N GLY A 147 -0.23 7.17 12.89
CA GLY A 147 0.55 8.15 13.65
C GLY A 147 0.47 9.54 13.04
N ILE A 148 0.66 9.65 11.72
CA ILE A 148 0.52 10.91 10.97
C ILE A 148 -0.88 11.48 11.14
N ALA A 149 -1.91 10.66 10.91
CA ALA A 149 -3.29 11.10 11.00
C ALA A 149 -3.63 11.61 12.40
N LYS A 150 -3.32 10.84 13.46
CA LYS A 150 -3.52 11.29 14.84
C LYS A 150 -2.75 12.58 15.16
N GLY A 151 -1.52 12.71 14.68
CA GLY A 151 -0.73 13.94 14.83
C GLY A 151 -1.41 15.14 14.17
N VAL A 152 -1.90 14.99 12.94
CA VAL A 152 -2.64 16.03 12.22
C VAL A 152 -3.92 16.42 12.95
N PHE A 153 -4.73 15.45 13.42
CA PHE A 153 -5.94 15.76 14.18
C PHE A 153 -5.67 16.51 15.47
N LYS A 154 -4.61 16.13 16.20
CA LYS A 154 -4.21 16.82 17.43
C LYS A 154 -3.78 18.27 17.17
N LEU A 155 -3.01 18.50 16.11
CA LEU A 155 -2.62 19.86 15.71
C LEU A 155 -3.83 20.68 15.26
N TRP A 156 -4.76 20.07 14.54
CA TRP A 156 -5.97 20.75 14.09
C TRP A 156 -6.81 21.24 15.26
N GLY A 157 -7.06 20.39 16.26
CA GLY A 157 -7.78 20.78 17.48
C GLY A 157 -7.02 21.70 18.44
N LEU A 158 -5.75 22.03 18.15
CA LEU A 158 -5.01 23.07 18.88
C LEU A 158 -5.10 24.44 18.18
N ILE A 159 -5.38 24.45 16.87
CA ILE A 159 -5.43 25.67 16.04
C ILE A 159 -6.88 26.20 15.94
N PHE A 160 -7.87 25.33 16.09
CA PHE A 160 -9.31 25.64 16.04
C PHE A 160 -9.99 25.13 17.31
#